data_AF-A0A7X8WSL5-F1
#
_entry.id   AF-A0A7X8WSL5-F1
#
_cell.length_a   1.000
_cell.length_b   1.000
_cell.length_c   1.000
_cell.angle_alpha   90.00
_cell.angle_beta   90.00
_cell.angle_gamma   90.00
#
_symmetry.space_group_name_H-M   'P 1'
#
loop_
_entity.id
_entity.type
_entity.pdbx_description
1 polymer ?
#
loop_
_entity_poly.entity_id
_entity_poly.type
_entity_poly.pdbx_seq_one_letter_code
_entity_poly.pdbx_strand_id
1 'polypeptide(L)'
;MRPISGMTLGGRYELTDRIAIGGMGEVWKARDTVLGRIIAIKILKEEYTGDPNFLRRFRAEAQHTALLNHPGVANVFDYGEEEGSGYLVMELVPGDPLSAILDREKVLSPDRSLSIMAQTARALSAAHDQGLVHRDVKPGNLLIDAKNRVKVTDFGIARLADQVPLTATGQVMGTAQYLAPEQATGQQATGVSDIYALGIIGYECLAGHRPFTGESQIAIALAQVNDDPPELPESIPEPVRALIMSMLAKEPEDRPADADKLAAAAEALRRQDTQAAINSVPGMVPFLTSGSFDSDATQVINTAGFDGMADTHATQVIQPSEPSSTTAAMPAAEGSALSAQSDGYNAESLPEDGAADFDTSDQEKKRSPWFWPLI
;
A
#
# COMPACT_ATOMS: atom_id res chain seq x y z
N MET A 1 -17.01 -23.89 3.30
CA MET A 1 -17.79 -23.72 4.55
C MET A 1 -18.62 -22.44 4.50
N ARG A 2 -19.90 -22.47 4.93
CA ARG A 2 -20.75 -21.28 5.10
C ARG A 2 -20.93 -20.94 6.58
N PRO A 3 -20.43 -19.79 7.07
CA PRO A 3 -20.52 -19.46 8.49
C PRO A 3 -21.96 -19.09 8.89
N ILE A 4 -22.40 -19.58 10.05
CA ILE A 4 -23.71 -19.29 10.63
C ILE A 4 -23.59 -18.99 12.13
N SER A 5 -24.55 -18.25 12.68
CA SER A 5 -24.62 -18.00 14.12
C SER A 5 -24.75 -19.31 14.91
N GLY A 6 -24.05 -19.43 16.04
CA GLY A 6 -23.96 -20.63 16.88
C GLY A 6 -22.92 -21.65 16.43
N MET A 7 -22.31 -21.47 15.25
CA MET A 7 -21.20 -22.30 14.80
C MET A 7 -19.96 -22.08 15.68
N THR A 8 -19.24 -23.15 16.03
CA THR A 8 -18.01 -23.05 16.83
C THR A 8 -16.81 -23.44 15.98
N LEU A 9 -15.92 -22.48 15.72
CA LEU A 9 -14.68 -22.72 14.98
C LEU A 9 -13.56 -23.24 15.90
N GLY A 10 -12.82 -24.24 15.43
CA GLY A 10 -11.71 -24.86 16.17
C GLY A 10 -12.11 -25.41 17.54
N GLY A 11 -13.40 -25.71 17.75
CA GLY A 11 -13.94 -26.12 19.05
C GLY A 11 -13.85 -25.05 20.17
N ARG A 12 -13.53 -23.79 19.83
CA ARG A 12 -13.27 -22.72 20.81
C ARG A 12 -14.03 -21.42 20.52
N TYR A 13 -14.25 -21.10 19.27
CA TYR A 13 -14.69 -19.76 18.89
C TYR A 13 -16.12 -19.79 18.35
N GLU A 14 -17.09 -19.46 19.21
CA GLU A 14 -18.51 -19.49 18.87
C GLU A 14 -18.93 -18.21 18.15
N LEU A 15 -19.36 -18.32 16.89
CA LEU A 15 -19.86 -17.21 16.09
C LEU A 15 -21.20 -16.72 16.61
N THR A 16 -21.35 -15.41 16.80
CA THR A 16 -22.62 -14.81 17.27
C THR A 16 -23.28 -14.01 16.16
N ASP A 17 -22.65 -12.94 15.72
CA ASP A 17 -23.24 -11.94 14.82
C ASP A 17 -22.30 -11.69 13.66
N ARG A 18 -22.83 -11.59 12.43
CA ARG A 18 -22.01 -11.17 11.30
C ARG A 18 -21.81 -9.65 11.34
N ILE A 19 -20.57 -9.20 11.27
CA ILE A 19 -20.18 -7.78 11.30
C ILE A 19 -20.13 -7.22 9.89
N ALA A 20 -19.42 -7.90 8.98
CA ALA A 20 -19.20 -7.40 7.63
C ALA A 20 -18.98 -8.54 6.62
N ILE A 21 -19.20 -8.23 5.34
CA ILE A 21 -18.87 -9.09 4.21
C ILE A 21 -17.89 -8.31 3.34
N GLY A 22 -16.70 -8.88 3.13
CA GLY A 22 -15.64 -8.28 2.32
C GLY A 22 -15.36 -9.07 1.04
N GLY A 23 -14.32 -8.65 0.32
CA GLY A 23 -13.84 -9.33 -0.89
C GLY A 23 -13.36 -10.76 -0.58
N MET A 24 -12.41 -10.90 0.34
CA MET A 24 -11.78 -12.20 0.63
C MET A 24 -12.50 -13.06 1.70
N GLY A 25 -13.49 -12.52 2.39
CA GLY A 25 -14.04 -13.19 3.57
C GLY A 25 -15.22 -12.48 4.20
N GLU A 26 -15.71 -13.07 5.28
CA GLU A 26 -16.71 -12.50 6.17
C GLU A 26 -16.07 -12.23 7.53
N VAL A 27 -16.46 -11.12 8.18
CA VAL A 27 -16.03 -10.81 9.54
C VAL A 27 -17.20 -11.04 10.48
N TRP A 28 -16.97 -11.84 11.51
CA TRP A 28 -17.96 -12.24 12.50
C TRP A 28 -17.53 -11.83 13.90
N LYS A 29 -18.50 -11.39 14.70
CA LYS A 29 -18.36 -11.32 16.15
C LYS A 29 -18.45 -12.74 16.69
N ALA A 30 -17.57 -13.06 17.63
CA ALA A 30 -17.54 -14.37 18.24
C ALA A 30 -17.20 -14.28 19.74
N ARG A 31 -17.49 -15.36 20.46
CA ARG A 31 -17.09 -15.58 21.85
C ARG A 31 -15.96 -16.60 21.88
N ASP A 32 -14.84 -16.22 22.49
CA ASP A 32 -13.80 -17.16 22.89
C ASP A 32 -14.30 -17.92 24.12
N THR A 33 -14.72 -19.19 23.95
CA THR A 33 -15.37 -19.96 25.02
C THR A 33 -14.39 -20.35 26.14
N VAL A 34 -13.08 -20.32 25.87
CA VAL A 34 -12.04 -20.65 26.85
C VAL A 34 -11.70 -19.43 27.71
N LEU A 35 -11.46 -18.27 27.09
CA LEU A 35 -11.08 -17.05 27.81
C LEU A 35 -12.27 -16.15 28.20
N GLY A 36 -13.47 -16.44 27.68
CA GLY A 36 -14.70 -15.69 27.97
C GLY A 36 -14.80 -14.32 27.31
N ARG A 37 -13.82 -13.92 26.50
CA ARG A 37 -13.78 -12.61 25.81
C ARG A 37 -14.56 -12.62 24.50
N ILE A 38 -15.01 -11.44 24.09
CA ILE A 38 -15.60 -11.21 22.77
C ILE A 38 -14.48 -10.81 21.79
N ILE A 39 -14.53 -11.37 20.60
CA ILE A 39 -13.52 -11.27 19.55
C ILE A 39 -14.17 -11.04 18.18
N ALA A 40 -13.37 -10.65 17.20
CA ALA A 40 -13.75 -10.67 15.80
C ALA A 40 -13.01 -11.82 15.10
N ILE A 41 -13.65 -12.46 14.12
CA ILE A 41 -13.08 -13.54 13.33
C ILE A 41 -13.30 -13.24 11.85
N LYS A 42 -12.22 -13.19 11.08
CA LYS A 42 -12.27 -13.11 9.62
C LYS A 42 -12.18 -14.52 9.07
N ILE A 43 -13.23 -14.96 8.37
CA ILE A 43 -13.33 -16.29 7.77
C ILE A 43 -13.20 -16.11 6.26
N LEU A 44 -12.28 -16.85 5.64
CA LEU A 44 -12.08 -16.79 4.19
C LEU A 44 -13.25 -17.39 3.43
N LYS A 45 -13.58 -16.80 2.28
CA LYS A 45 -14.59 -17.35 1.36
C LYS A 45 -14.14 -18.68 0.76
N GLU A 46 -15.11 -19.46 0.34
CA GLU A 46 -14.91 -20.78 -0.29
C GLU A 46 -14.03 -20.72 -1.54
N GLU A 47 -14.03 -19.59 -2.27
CA GLU A 47 -13.16 -19.38 -3.45
C GLU A 47 -11.65 -19.40 -3.13
N TYR A 48 -11.26 -19.21 -1.86
CA TYR A 48 -9.87 -19.33 -1.40
C TYR A 48 -9.59 -20.64 -0.66
N THR A 49 -10.57 -21.55 -0.59
CA THR A 49 -10.39 -22.85 0.06
C THR A 49 -9.59 -23.80 -0.82
N GLY A 50 -8.73 -24.62 -0.20
CA GLY A 50 -8.06 -25.72 -0.88
C GLY A 50 -6.86 -25.38 -1.75
N ASP A 51 -6.41 -24.11 -1.85
CA ASP A 51 -5.07 -23.77 -2.38
C ASP A 51 -4.03 -23.79 -1.23
N PRO A 52 -3.16 -24.82 -1.13
CA PRO A 52 -2.18 -24.92 -0.06
C PRO A 52 -1.15 -23.79 -0.09
N ASN A 53 -0.88 -23.20 -1.27
CA ASN A 53 0.05 -22.08 -1.37
C ASN A 53 -0.58 -20.80 -0.81
N PHE A 54 -1.86 -20.56 -1.07
CA PHE A 54 -2.59 -19.44 -0.49
C PHE A 54 -2.65 -19.56 1.04
N LEU A 55 -3.10 -20.71 1.57
CA LEU A 55 -3.20 -20.93 3.02
C LEU A 55 -1.85 -20.81 3.73
N ARG A 56 -0.77 -21.32 3.13
CA ARG A 56 0.60 -21.15 3.68
C ARG A 56 1.01 -19.68 3.78
N ARG A 57 0.70 -18.87 2.76
CA ARG A 57 0.99 -17.43 2.76
C ARG A 57 0.13 -16.70 3.77
N PHE A 58 -1.17 -16.99 3.79
CA PHE A 58 -2.13 -16.43 4.74
C PHE A 58 -1.70 -16.71 6.19
N ARG A 59 -1.26 -17.93 6.49
CA ARG A 59 -0.70 -18.32 7.79
C ARG A 59 0.58 -17.54 8.13
N ALA A 60 1.51 -17.41 7.19
CA ALA A 60 2.76 -16.66 7.42
C ALA A 60 2.48 -15.18 7.72
N GLU A 61 1.53 -14.58 7.03
CA GLU A 61 1.15 -13.18 7.23
C GLU A 61 0.39 -12.97 8.54
N ALA A 62 -0.52 -13.89 8.90
CA ALA A 62 -1.16 -13.92 10.22
C ALA A 62 -0.12 -13.97 11.35
N GLN A 63 0.93 -14.78 11.20
CA GLN A 63 2.03 -14.87 12.17
C GLN A 63 2.82 -13.57 12.28
N HIS A 64 3.16 -12.93 11.15
CA HIS A 64 3.87 -11.64 11.16
C HIS A 64 3.01 -10.54 11.81
N THR A 65 1.72 -10.46 11.47
CA THR A 65 0.81 -9.46 12.06
C THR A 65 0.56 -9.71 13.55
N ALA A 66 0.59 -10.96 14.01
CA ALA A 66 0.45 -11.29 15.43
C ALA A 66 1.63 -10.80 16.30
N LEU A 67 2.80 -10.53 15.71
CA LEU A 67 3.95 -9.95 16.41
C LEU A 67 3.84 -8.43 16.59
N LEU A 68 2.95 -7.78 15.85
CA LEU A 68 2.76 -6.35 15.88
C LEU A 68 1.92 -5.94 17.11
N ASN A 69 2.59 -5.35 18.11
CA ASN A 69 1.94 -4.81 19.30
C ASN A 69 2.00 -3.28 19.29
N HIS A 70 0.90 -2.65 18.90
CA HIS A 70 0.76 -1.19 18.91
C HIS A 70 -0.69 -0.81 19.26
N PRO A 71 -0.94 0.21 20.10
CA PRO A 71 -2.31 0.58 20.51
C PRO A 71 -3.22 0.97 19.34
N GLY A 72 -2.64 1.53 18.28
CA GLY A 72 -3.34 1.91 17.04
C GLY A 72 -3.50 0.78 16.02
N VAL A 73 -3.10 -0.45 16.34
CA VAL A 73 -3.29 -1.64 15.50
C VAL A 73 -4.26 -2.59 16.19
N ALA A 74 -5.15 -3.21 15.42
CA ALA A 74 -6.00 -4.28 15.94
C ALA A 74 -5.18 -5.56 16.11
N ASN A 75 -5.17 -6.10 17.32
CA ASN A 75 -4.35 -7.27 17.62
C ASN A 75 -4.87 -8.52 16.91
N VAL A 76 -3.96 -9.32 16.37
CA VAL A 76 -4.24 -10.69 15.93
C VAL A 76 -3.92 -11.64 17.07
N PHE A 77 -4.90 -12.47 17.46
CA PHE A 77 -4.76 -13.38 18.59
C PHE A 77 -4.45 -14.81 18.19
N ASP A 78 -5.03 -15.28 17.08
CA ASP A 78 -4.90 -16.69 16.68
C ASP A 78 -5.19 -16.87 15.19
N TYR A 79 -4.79 -18.02 14.66
CA TYR A 79 -5.07 -18.47 13.32
C TYR A 79 -5.50 -19.93 13.35
N GLY A 80 -6.49 -20.29 12.54
CA GLY A 80 -6.89 -21.69 12.38
C GLY A 80 -7.40 -22.01 10.99
N GLU A 81 -7.58 -23.30 10.75
CA GLU A 81 -8.12 -23.84 9.50
C GLU A 81 -9.20 -24.86 9.84
N GLU A 82 -10.34 -24.77 9.16
CA GLU A 82 -11.44 -25.72 9.34
C GLU A 82 -12.16 -25.93 8.01
N GLU A 83 -12.43 -27.20 7.67
CA GLU A 83 -13.01 -27.59 6.37
C GLU A 83 -12.29 -26.96 5.15
N GLY A 84 -10.97 -26.78 5.25
CA GLY A 84 -10.15 -26.18 4.19
C GLY A 84 -10.27 -24.65 4.06
N SER A 85 -11.01 -23.98 4.96
CA SER A 85 -11.05 -22.52 5.06
C SER A 85 -10.19 -22.02 6.22
N GLY A 86 -9.33 -21.04 5.93
CA GLY A 86 -8.58 -20.33 6.96
C GLY A 86 -9.45 -19.30 7.66
N TYR A 87 -9.25 -19.14 8.96
CA TYR A 87 -9.84 -18.07 9.75
C TYR A 87 -8.80 -17.39 10.64
N LEU A 88 -9.00 -16.09 10.86
CA LEU A 88 -8.14 -15.27 11.69
C LEU A 88 -8.92 -14.72 12.87
N VAL A 89 -8.41 -14.94 14.07
CA VAL A 89 -8.99 -14.42 15.30
C VAL A 89 -8.29 -13.13 15.69
N MET A 90 -9.06 -12.08 15.90
CA MET A 90 -8.55 -10.73 16.11
C MET A 90 -9.36 -9.97 17.16
N GLU A 91 -8.79 -8.85 17.60
CA GLU A 91 -9.43 -7.89 18.48
C GLU A 91 -10.76 -7.42 17.89
N LEU A 92 -11.85 -7.54 18.65
CA LEU A 92 -13.08 -6.83 18.33
C LEU A 92 -12.90 -5.37 18.73
N VAL A 93 -12.58 -4.54 17.75
CA VAL A 93 -12.44 -3.10 17.96
C VAL A 93 -13.82 -2.44 18.06
N PRO A 94 -14.11 -1.73 19.16
CA PRO A 94 -15.33 -0.92 19.24
C PRO A 94 -15.16 0.35 18.40
N GLY A 95 -16.12 0.65 17.53
CA GLY A 95 -16.11 1.86 16.72
C GLY A 95 -16.74 1.68 15.35
N ASP A 96 -16.84 2.78 14.61
CA ASP A 96 -17.30 2.78 13.22
C ASP A 96 -16.09 2.85 12.28
N PRO A 97 -16.12 2.19 11.12
CA PRO A 97 -15.13 2.42 10.08
C PRO A 97 -15.23 3.86 9.56
N LEU A 98 -14.08 4.45 9.24
CA LEU A 98 -14.01 5.80 8.68
C LEU A 98 -14.86 5.93 7.41
N SER A 99 -15.02 4.86 6.63
CA SER A 99 -15.94 4.85 5.48
C SER A 99 -17.38 5.20 5.87
N ALA A 100 -17.91 4.61 6.95
CA ALA A 100 -19.27 4.89 7.42
C ALA A 100 -19.38 6.31 8.01
N ILE A 101 -18.30 6.81 8.62
CA ILE A 101 -18.21 8.17 9.13
C ILE A 101 -18.26 9.18 7.97
N LEU A 102 -17.47 8.95 6.91
CA LEU A 102 -17.46 9.78 5.71
C LEU A 102 -18.80 9.72 4.97
N ASP A 103 -19.46 8.56 4.93
CA ASP A 103 -20.78 8.44 4.32
C ASP A 103 -21.84 9.32 5.02
N ARG A 104 -21.77 9.43 6.34
CA ARG A 104 -22.70 10.21 7.16
C ARG A 104 -22.36 11.71 7.19
N GLU A 105 -21.09 12.03 7.42
CA GLU A 105 -20.65 13.41 7.70
C GLU A 105 -20.19 14.16 6.45
N LYS A 106 -19.83 13.42 5.38
CA LYS A 106 -19.27 13.89 4.12
C LYS A 106 -17.91 14.57 4.26
N VAL A 107 -17.78 15.59 5.09
CA VAL A 107 -16.55 16.37 5.30
C VAL A 107 -16.21 16.38 6.79
N LEU A 108 -14.92 16.22 7.11
CA LEU A 108 -14.36 16.33 8.45
C LEU A 108 -13.58 17.64 8.60
N SER A 109 -13.48 18.13 9.84
CA SER A 109 -12.67 19.31 10.13
C SER A 109 -11.17 19.03 9.93
N PRO A 110 -10.35 20.05 9.58
CA PRO A 110 -8.91 19.89 9.43
C PRO A 110 -8.22 19.25 10.65
N ASP A 111 -8.57 19.67 11.88
CA ASP A 111 -8.00 19.08 13.10
C ASP A 111 -8.34 17.60 13.26
N ARG A 112 -9.59 17.20 12.96
CA ARG A 112 -10.01 15.79 13.06
C ARG A 112 -9.32 14.94 11.99
N SER A 113 -9.22 15.43 10.76
CA SER A 113 -8.51 14.76 9.67
C SER A 113 -7.04 14.56 10.01
N LEU A 114 -6.34 15.61 10.47
CA LEU A 114 -4.95 15.51 10.91
C LEU A 114 -4.77 14.56 12.10
N SER A 115 -5.71 14.54 13.04
CA SER A 115 -5.67 13.62 14.19
C SER A 115 -5.78 12.15 13.74
N ILE A 116 -6.69 11.86 12.81
CA ILE A 116 -6.84 10.51 12.23
C ILE A 116 -5.57 10.12 11.48
N MET A 117 -5.06 11.02 10.62
CA MET A 117 -3.83 10.78 9.86
C MET A 117 -2.62 10.54 10.77
N ALA A 118 -2.40 11.37 11.79
CA ALA A 118 -1.29 11.20 12.72
C ALA A 118 -1.35 9.84 13.43
N GLN A 119 -2.50 9.47 13.98
CA GLN A 119 -2.68 8.19 14.67
C GLN A 119 -2.49 6.99 13.72
N THR A 120 -2.98 7.11 12.48
CA THR A 120 -2.84 6.07 11.46
C THR A 120 -1.39 5.92 11.03
N ALA A 121 -0.70 7.04 10.80
CA ALA A 121 0.71 7.06 10.42
C ALA A 121 1.61 6.47 11.52
N ARG A 122 1.34 6.72 12.80
CA ARG A 122 2.03 6.03 13.92
C ARG A 122 1.81 4.52 13.90
N ALA A 123 0.58 4.08 13.66
CA ALA A 123 0.25 2.65 13.59
C ALA A 123 0.92 1.97 12.38
N LEU A 124 0.99 2.65 11.23
CA LEU A 124 1.70 2.19 10.05
C LEU A 124 3.21 2.15 10.28
N SER A 125 3.79 3.16 10.92
CA SER A 125 5.23 3.20 11.23
C SER A 125 5.64 1.99 12.07
N ALA A 126 4.88 1.67 13.12
CA ALA A 126 5.13 0.50 13.95
C ALA A 126 5.12 -0.83 13.16
N ALA A 127 4.33 -0.92 12.08
CA ALA A 127 4.34 -2.07 11.18
C ALA A 127 5.52 -2.04 10.22
N HIS A 128 5.82 -0.87 9.64
CA HIS A 128 6.93 -0.66 8.70
C HIS A 128 8.27 -0.97 9.35
N ASP A 129 8.46 -0.62 10.63
CA ASP A 129 9.65 -0.95 11.43
C ASP A 129 9.89 -2.47 11.57
N GLN A 130 8.83 -3.27 11.44
CA GLN A 130 8.91 -4.74 11.46
C GLN A 130 8.93 -5.34 10.04
N GLY A 131 9.08 -4.51 9.00
CA GLY A 131 9.07 -4.94 7.61
C GLY A 131 7.69 -5.30 7.07
N LEU A 132 6.61 -4.94 7.78
CA LEU A 132 5.23 -5.21 7.35
C LEU A 132 4.63 -3.97 6.68
N VAL A 133 4.26 -4.09 5.41
CA VAL A 133 3.54 -3.05 4.65
C VAL A 133 2.06 -3.41 4.61
N HIS A 134 1.16 -2.44 4.80
CA HIS A 134 -0.27 -2.70 4.88
C HIS A 134 -0.90 -3.02 3.51
N ARG A 135 -0.53 -2.32 2.44
CA ARG A 135 -0.92 -2.57 1.03
C ARG A 135 -2.40 -2.38 0.67
N ASP A 136 -3.24 -2.05 1.63
CA ASP A 136 -4.69 -1.90 1.49
C ASP A 136 -5.22 -0.85 2.49
N VAL A 137 -4.49 0.25 2.64
CA VAL A 137 -4.92 1.38 3.48
C VAL A 137 -6.13 2.03 2.81
N LYS A 138 -7.28 2.02 3.49
CA LYS A 138 -8.54 2.60 3.02
C LYS A 138 -9.46 2.92 4.21
N PRO A 139 -10.48 3.80 4.05
CA PRO A 139 -11.35 4.19 5.16
C PRO A 139 -12.07 3.02 5.86
N GLY A 140 -12.37 1.94 5.13
CA GLY A 140 -12.97 0.74 5.70
C GLY A 140 -12.07 -0.03 6.67
N ASN A 141 -10.75 0.19 6.62
CA ASN A 141 -9.75 -0.46 7.48
C ASN A 141 -9.29 0.44 8.65
N LEU A 142 -9.87 1.63 8.79
CA LEU A 142 -9.59 2.57 9.87
C LEU A 142 -10.81 2.67 10.78
N LEU A 143 -10.79 1.96 11.91
CA LEU A 143 -11.87 1.99 12.89
C LEU A 143 -11.66 3.13 13.88
N ILE A 144 -12.70 3.91 14.13
CA ILE A 144 -12.67 5.07 15.02
C ILE A 144 -13.63 4.84 16.19
N ASP A 145 -13.08 4.81 17.40
CA ASP A 145 -13.87 4.62 18.61
C ASP A 145 -14.55 5.93 19.09
N ALA A 146 -15.42 5.81 20.09
CA ALA A 146 -16.14 6.96 20.67
C ALA A 146 -15.23 8.03 21.30
N LYS A 147 -13.94 7.73 21.51
CA LYS A 147 -12.92 8.66 22.01
C LYS A 147 -12.05 9.22 20.87
N ASN A 148 -12.44 9.03 19.61
CA ASN A 148 -11.68 9.39 18.41
C ASN A 148 -10.29 8.75 18.32
N ARG A 149 -10.13 7.55 18.91
CA ARG A 149 -8.91 6.76 18.73
C ARG A 149 -9.02 5.91 17.48
N VAL A 150 -7.96 5.91 16.68
CA VAL A 150 -7.88 5.10 15.46
C VAL A 150 -7.30 3.73 15.78
N LYS A 151 -7.90 2.69 15.20
CA LYS A 151 -7.31 1.35 15.08
C LYS A 151 -7.31 0.89 13.63
N VAL A 152 -6.13 0.55 13.16
CA VAL A 152 -5.90 -0.01 11.83
C VAL A 152 -6.16 -1.52 11.88
N THR A 153 -6.99 -2.01 10.97
CA THR A 153 -7.36 -3.43 10.82
C THR A 153 -6.92 -3.98 9.47
N ASP A 154 -6.92 -5.31 9.31
CA ASP A 154 -6.74 -5.94 8.00
C ASP A 154 -5.39 -5.65 7.32
N PHE A 155 -4.29 -5.69 8.10
CA PHE A 155 -2.92 -5.58 7.58
C PHE A 155 -2.61 -6.65 6.53
N GLY A 156 -2.73 -6.30 5.24
CA GLY A 156 -2.07 -6.97 4.13
C GLY A 156 -2.45 -8.41 3.77
N ILE A 157 -3.15 -9.15 4.65
CA ILE A 157 -3.29 -10.64 4.73
C ILE A 157 -3.74 -11.34 3.43
N ALA A 158 -4.06 -10.58 2.38
CA ALA A 158 -4.69 -11.09 1.19
C ALA A 158 -4.03 -10.72 -0.14
N ARG A 159 -2.87 -10.04 -0.17
CA ARG A 159 -2.34 -9.48 -1.44
C ARG A 159 -1.01 -10.03 -1.97
N LEU A 160 -0.58 -11.22 -1.56
CA LEU A 160 0.53 -11.92 -2.23
C LEU A 160 0.12 -12.74 -3.47
N ALA A 161 -1.17 -13.00 -3.68
CA ALA A 161 -1.68 -13.70 -4.88
C ALA A 161 -2.22 -12.75 -5.96
N ASP A 162 -2.66 -11.54 -5.57
CA ASP A 162 -3.46 -10.65 -6.42
C ASP A 162 -2.75 -9.34 -6.81
N GLN A 163 -1.45 -9.21 -6.53
CA GLN A 163 -0.62 -8.22 -7.25
C GLN A 163 -0.33 -8.75 -8.66
N VAL A 164 -1.39 -9.08 -9.40
CA VAL A 164 -1.28 -9.00 -10.83
C VAL A 164 -1.42 -7.51 -11.12
N PRO A 165 -0.43 -6.88 -11.78
CA PRO A 165 -0.52 -5.50 -12.26
C PRO A 165 -1.80 -5.29 -13.08
N LEU A 166 -2.02 -4.10 -13.62
CA LEU A 166 -2.88 -3.94 -14.79
C LEU A 166 -2.61 -5.12 -15.78
N THR A 167 -3.44 -6.16 -15.78
CA THR A 167 -3.14 -7.35 -16.56
C THR A 167 -3.26 -7.00 -18.02
N ALA A 168 -2.57 -7.75 -18.89
CA ALA A 168 -2.82 -7.75 -20.32
C ALA A 168 -4.31 -8.02 -20.69
N THR A 169 -5.12 -8.47 -19.73
CA THR A 169 -6.58 -8.68 -19.84
C THR A 169 -7.44 -7.53 -19.31
N GLY A 170 -6.85 -6.44 -18.81
CA GLY A 170 -7.58 -5.22 -18.43
C GLY A 170 -8.53 -5.43 -17.23
N GLN A 171 -8.11 -6.12 -16.17
CA GLN A 171 -8.90 -6.21 -14.93
C GLN A 171 -8.06 -5.74 -13.74
N VAL A 172 -8.58 -4.79 -12.96
CA VAL A 172 -8.00 -4.39 -11.67
C VAL A 172 -8.65 -5.23 -10.58
N MET A 173 -7.87 -6.10 -9.93
CA MET A 173 -8.36 -6.93 -8.84
C MET A 173 -8.30 -6.14 -7.51
N GLY A 174 -9.44 -5.57 -7.12
CA GLY A 174 -9.65 -4.84 -5.87
C GLY A 174 -10.10 -3.39 -6.05
N THR A 175 -10.12 -2.63 -4.95
CA THR A 175 -10.55 -1.22 -4.96
C THR A 175 -9.38 -0.35 -5.44
N ALA A 176 -9.44 0.14 -6.68
CA ALA A 176 -8.43 1.02 -7.26
C ALA A 176 -8.36 2.40 -6.58
N GLN A 177 -9.39 2.77 -5.82
CA GLN A 177 -9.63 4.13 -5.34
C GLN A 177 -8.57 4.70 -4.39
N TYR A 178 -7.72 3.85 -3.80
CA TYR A 178 -6.67 4.23 -2.85
C TYR A 178 -5.30 3.64 -3.24
N LEU A 179 -5.16 3.21 -4.50
CA LEU A 179 -3.99 2.48 -4.96
C LEU A 179 -2.84 3.45 -5.28
N ALA A 180 -1.64 3.20 -4.75
CA ALA A 180 -0.49 4.02 -5.10
C ALA A 180 -0.08 3.84 -6.58
N PRO A 181 0.48 4.88 -7.24
CA PRO A 181 0.88 4.83 -8.65
C PRO A 181 1.82 3.67 -8.98
N GLU A 182 2.81 3.42 -8.12
CA GLU A 182 3.76 2.33 -8.26
C GLU A 182 3.07 0.96 -8.17
N GLN A 183 2.04 0.81 -7.34
CA GLN A 183 1.26 -0.43 -7.25
C GLN A 183 0.38 -0.63 -8.49
N ALA A 184 -0.20 0.45 -9.04
CA ALA A 184 -0.99 0.39 -10.27
C ALA A 184 -0.15 -0.03 -11.49
N THR A 185 1.13 0.33 -11.50
CA THR A 185 2.11 -0.07 -12.54
C THR A 185 2.76 -1.43 -12.27
N GLY A 186 2.39 -2.11 -11.18
CA GLY A 186 2.87 -3.45 -10.85
C GLY A 186 4.18 -3.50 -10.08
N GLN A 187 4.69 -2.36 -9.61
CA GLN A 187 5.84 -2.32 -8.71
C GLN A 187 5.44 -2.77 -7.30
N GLN A 188 6.44 -3.20 -6.53
CA GLN A 188 6.21 -3.68 -5.18
C GLN A 188 5.81 -2.54 -4.24
N ALA A 189 4.71 -2.73 -3.52
CA ALA A 189 4.26 -1.80 -2.49
C ALA A 189 5.27 -1.69 -1.34
N THR A 190 5.52 -0.46 -0.89
CA THR A 190 6.41 -0.13 0.24
C THR A 190 5.67 0.74 1.27
N GLY A 191 6.34 1.13 2.36
CA GLY A 191 5.72 2.00 3.36
C GLY A 191 5.25 3.35 2.80
N VAL A 192 5.95 3.88 1.79
CA VAL A 192 5.54 5.12 1.10
C VAL A 192 4.32 4.94 0.19
N SER A 193 3.99 3.70 -0.20
CA SER A 193 2.72 3.39 -0.87
C SER A 193 1.53 3.52 0.10
N ASP A 194 1.69 3.08 1.35
CA ASP A 194 0.68 3.25 2.40
C ASP A 194 0.45 4.74 2.73
N ILE A 195 1.51 5.56 2.68
CA ILE A 195 1.45 7.02 2.85
C ILE A 195 0.61 7.67 1.75
N TYR A 196 0.80 7.29 0.49
CA TYR A 196 0.00 7.80 -0.62
C TYR A 196 -1.48 7.47 -0.43
N ALA A 197 -1.80 6.22 -0.07
CA ALA A 197 -3.16 5.79 0.21
C ALA A 197 -3.79 6.58 1.37
N LEU A 198 -3.03 6.83 2.45
CA LEU A 198 -3.46 7.71 3.54
C LEU A 198 -3.64 9.17 3.08
N GLY A 199 -2.89 9.62 2.08
CA GLY A 199 -3.05 10.94 1.45
C GLY A 199 -4.39 11.06 0.74
N ILE A 200 -4.82 10.01 0.03
CA ILE A 200 -6.15 9.95 -0.59
C ILE A 200 -7.25 10.02 0.46
N ILE A 201 -7.08 9.29 1.58
CA ILE A 201 -8.03 9.35 2.71
C ILE A 201 -8.08 10.76 3.29
N GLY A 202 -6.93 11.39 3.52
CA GLY A 202 -6.85 12.76 4.03
C GLY A 202 -7.52 13.77 3.10
N TYR A 203 -7.32 13.63 1.78
CA TYR A 203 -8.02 14.41 0.77
C TYR A 203 -9.53 14.22 0.87
N GLU A 204 -10.01 12.96 0.90
CA GLU A 204 -11.44 12.65 0.97
C GLU A 204 -12.08 13.18 2.26
N CYS A 205 -11.37 13.10 3.39
CA CYS A 205 -11.84 13.68 4.66
C CYS A 205 -12.07 15.19 4.56
N LEU A 206 -11.25 15.91 3.78
CA LEU A 206 -11.29 17.37 3.70
C LEU A 206 -12.18 17.90 2.58
N ALA A 207 -12.15 17.25 1.41
CA ALA A 207 -12.94 17.64 0.24
C ALA A 207 -14.34 17.01 0.22
N GLY A 208 -14.54 15.91 0.97
CA GLY A 208 -15.75 15.11 0.97
C GLY A 208 -15.95 14.22 -0.26
N HIS A 209 -14.93 14.16 -1.13
CA HIS A 209 -14.85 13.25 -2.25
C HIS A 209 -13.39 12.89 -2.51
N ARG A 210 -13.16 11.77 -3.18
CA ARG A 210 -11.81 11.33 -3.60
C ARG A 210 -11.22 12.25 -4.68
N PRO A 211 -9.89 12.36 -4.77
CA PRO A 211 -9.22 13.18 -5.79
C PRO A 211 -9.38 12.59 -7.20
N PHE A 212 -9.37 11.26 -7.32
CA PHE A 212 -9.48 10.55 -8.60
C PHE A 212 -10.79 9.77 -8.69
N THR A 213 -11.51 9.96 -9.80
CA THR A 213 -12.76 9.26 -10.10
C THR A 213 -12.76 8.80 -11.56
N GLY A 214 -13.60 7.82 -11.91
CA GLY A 214 -13.66 7.28 -13.26
C GLY A 214 -14.75 6.22 -13.41
N GLU A 215 -15.13 5.96 -14.66
CA GLU A 215 -16.21 5.01 -15.00
C GLU A 215 -15.83 3.54 -14.74
N SER A 216 -14.55 3.25 -14.54
CA SER A 216 -14.04 1.91 -14.22
C SER A 216 -12.88 1.96 -13.23
N GLN A 217 -12.59 0.84 -12.57
CA GLN A 217 -11.43 0.71 -11.67
C GLN A 217 -10.11 0.96 -12.41
N ILE A 218 -10.02 0.56 -13.67
CA ILE A 218 -8.87 0.80 -14.55
C ILE A 218 -8.68 2.31 -14.78
N ALA A 219 -9.76 3.01 -15.11
CA ALA A 219 -9.70 4.46 -15.34
C ALA A 219 -9.21 5.20 -14.09
N ILE A 220 -9.68 4.80 -12.91
CA ILE A 220 -9.21 5.37 -11.63
C ILE A 220 -7.73 5.04 -11.37
N ALA A 221 -7.30 3.81 -11.64
CA ALA A 221 -5.89 3.43 -11.51
C ALA A 221 -4.98 4.23 -12.45
N LEU A 222 -5.38 4.41 -13.71
CA LEU A 222 -4.66 5.22 -14.68
C LEU A 222 -4.64 6.70 -14.29
N ALA A 223 -5.73 7.25 -13.76
CA ALA A 223 -5.77 8.63 -13.26
C ALA A 223 -4.78 8.82 -12.11
N GLN A 224 -4.67 7.86 -11.19
CA GLN A 224 -3.66 7.93 -10.13
C GLN A 224 -2.22 7.89 -10.66
N VAL A 225 -1.97 7.21 -11.78
CA VAL A 225 -0.63 7.18 -12.40
C VAL A 225 -0.34 8.46 -13.17
N ASN A 226 -1.30 9.00 -13.92
CA ASN A 226 -1.03 10.02 -14.95
C ASN A 226 -1.53 11.43 -14.59
N ASP A 227 -2.58 11.55 -13.79
CA ASP A 227 -3.26 12.84 -13.56
C ASP A 227 -2.82 13.44 -12.24
N ASP A 228 -2.57 14.74 -12.21
CA ASP A 228 -2.34 15.45 -10.95
C ASP A 228 -3.61 15.48 -10.08
N PRO A 229 -3.50 15.35 -8.75
CA PRO A 229 -4.64 15.50 -7.88
C PRO A 229 -5.22 16.92 -7.99
N PRO A 230 -6.56 17.09 -8.03
CA PRO A 230 -7.16 18.42 -8.01
C PRO A 230 -6.77 19.20 -6.75
N GLU A 231 -6.77 20.53 -6.84
CA GLU A 231 -6.49 21.37 -5.67
C GLU A 231 -7.59 21.26 -4.61
N LEU A 232 -7.19 21.21 -3.34
CA LEU A 232 -8.10 21.28 -2.21
C LEU A 232 -8.69 22.70 -2.07
N PRO A 233 -9.96 22.85 -1.64
CA PRO A 233 -10.59 24.15 -1.42
C PRO A 233 -9.77 25.11 -0.53
N GLU A 234 -9.72 26.40 -0.90
CA GLU A 234 -8.99 27.44 -0.15
C GLU A 234 -9.47 27.63 1.30
N SER A 235 -10.68 27.16 1.62
CA SER A 235 -11.24 27.16 2.98
C SER A 235 -10.49 26.25 3.95
N ILE A 236 -9.72 25.28 3.44
CA ILE A 236 -8.84 24.42 4.25
C ILE A 236 -7.52 25.17 4.46
N PRO A 237 -6.92 25.21 5.67
CA PRO A 237 -5.66 25.92 5.90
C PRO A 237 -4.55 25.47 4.95
N GLU A 238 -3.82 26.43 4.37
CA GLU A 238 -2.78 26.19 3.36
C GLU A 238 -1.74 25.12 3.78
N PRO A 239 -1.17 25.15 5.00
CA PRO A 239 -0.24 24.10 5.44
C PRO A 239 -0.83 22.69 5.44
N VAL A 240 -2.15 22.56 5.69
CA VAL A 240 -2.85 21.28 5.65
C VAL A 240 -3.01 20.80 4.22
N ARG A 241 -3.39 21.71 3.30
CA ARG A 241 -3.45 21.37 1.87
C ARG A 241 -2.08 20.93 1.37
N ALA A 242 -1.02 21.65 1.70
CA ALA A 242 0.35 21.33 1.30
C ALA A 242 0.81 19.94 1.79
N LEU A 243 0.48 19.56 3.03
CA LEU A 243 0.78 18.22 3.53
C LEU A 243 0.06 17.15 2.70
N ILE A 244 -1.25 17.30 2.44
CA ILE A 244 -2.01 16.35 1.62
C ILE A 244 -1.44 16.24 0.21
N MET A 245 -1.15 17.37 -0.44
CA MET A 245 -0.62 17.37 -1.81
C MET A 245 0.77 16.71 -1.87
N SER A 246 1.63 16.92 -0.87
CA SER A 246 2.93 16.24 -0.80
C SER A 246 2.81 14.72 -0.67
N MET A 247 1.79 14.21 0.01
CA MET A 247 1.54 12.77 0.13
C MET A 247 1.05 12.15 -1.19
N LEU A 248 0.42 12.96 -2.04
CA LEU A 248 -0.15 12.56 -3.33
C LEU A 248 0.83 12.76 -4.50
N ALA A 249 2.10 13.07 -4.22
CA ALA A 249 3.15 13.12 -5.23
C ALA A 249 3.27 11.77 -5.96
N LYS A 250 3.50 11.81 -7.28
CA LYS A 250 3.56 10.60 -8.12
C LYS A 250 4.82 9.80 -7.84
N GLU A 251 5.96 10.49 -7.81
CA GLU A 251 7.23 9.89 -7.45
C GLU A 251 7.28 9.63 -5.92
N PRO A 252 7.58 8.38 -5.49
CA PRO A 252 7.60 8.04 -4.07
C PRO A 252 8.60 8.85 -3.24
N GLU A 253 9.72 9.29 -3.83
CA GLU A 253 10.75 10.12 -3.20
C GLU A 253 10.29 11.54 -2.84
N ASP A 254 9.26 12.06 -3.50
CA ASP A 254 8.70 13.40 -3.24
C ASP A 254 7.67 13.39 -2.10
N ARG A 255 7.30 12.20 -1.62
CA ARG A 255 6.36 11.99 -0.50
C ARG A 255 7.09 12.11 0.85
N PRO A 256 6.36 12.15 1.99
CA PRO A 256 6.99 11.95 3.30
C PRO A 256 7.86 10.70 3.31
N ALA A 257 9.11 10.83 3.76
CA ALA A 257 10.11 9.76 3.70
C ALA A 257 9.69 8.47 4.42
N ASP A 258 8.93 8.62 5.51
CA ASP A 258 8.36 7.52 6.29
C ASP A 258 7.09 7.97 7.05
N ALA A 259 6.40 6.99 7.64
CA ALA A 259 5.14 7.23 8.33
C ALA A 259 5.32 8.01 9.65
N ASP A 260 6.48 7.93 10.31
CA ASP A 260 6.75 8.73 11.51
C ASP A 260 6.95 10.21 11.19
N LYS A 261 7.62 10.54 10.08
CA LYS A 261 7.74 11.91 9.57
C LYS A 261 6.38 12.51 9.24
N LEU A 262 5.51 11.72 8.59
CA LEU A 262 4.12 12.11 8.35
C LEU A 262 3.36 12.38 9.66
N ALA A 263 3.46 11.48 10.64
CA ALA A 263 2.81 11.65 11.93
C ALA A 263 3.27 12.92 12.64
N ALA A 264 4.59 13.15 12.68
CA ALA A 264 5.18 14.34 13.29
C ALA A 264 4.72 15.64 12.61
N ALA A 265 4.65 15.66 11.27
CA ALA A 265 4.13 16.80 10.52
C ALA A 265 2.66 17.07 10.82
N ALA A 266 1.81 16.03 10.81
CA ALA A 266 0.39 16.17 11.14
C ALA A 266 0.18 16.68 12.57
N GLU A 267 0.94 16.15 13.54
CA GLU A 267 0.92 16.62 14.95
C GLU A 267 1.40 18.08 15.09
N ALA A 268 2.41 18.50 14.32
CA ALA A 268 2.89 19.88 14.29
C ALA A 268 1.83 20.84 13.73
N LEU A 269 1.18 20.49 12.62
CA LEU A 269 0.10 21.30 12.03
C LEU A 269 -1.10 21.45 12.98
N ARG A 270 -1.44 20.41 13.75
CA ARG A 270 -2.48 20.51 14.79
C ARG A 270 -2.12 21.50 15.91
N ARG A 271 -0.82 21.68 16.18
CA ARG A 271 -0.28 22.70 17.09
C ARG A 271 -0.05 24.05 16.41
N GLN A 272 -0.45 24.21 15.14
CA GLN A 272 -0.22 25.39 14.32
C GLN A 272 1.26 25.73 14.10
N ASP A 273 2.13 24.70 14.13
CA ASP A 273 3.58 24.81 13.94
C ASP A 273 3.96 24.35 12.52
N THR A 274 3.77 25.23 11.54
CA THR A 274 4.05 24.94 10.13
C THR A 274 5.54 24.68 9.88
N GLN A 275 6.44 25.37 10.59
CA GLN A 275 7.87 25.19 10.39
C GLN A 275 8.33 23.79 10.83
N ALA A 276 7.84 23.30 11.98
CA ALA A 276 8.14 21.94 12.40
C ALA A 276 7.55 20.89 11.45
N ALA A 277 6.39 21.18 10.84
CA ALA A 277 5.81 20.31 9.81
C ALA A 277 6.70 20.24 8.56
N ILE A 278 7.19 21.37 8.05
CA ILE A 278 8.11 21.43 6.90
C ILE A 278 9.43 20.72 7.21
N ASN A 279 9.99 20.91 8.40
CA ASN A 279 11.21 20.23 8.80
C ASN A 279 11.04 18.70 8.83
N SER A 280 9.82 18.23 9.10
CA SER A 280 9.49 16.80 9.08
C SER A 280 9.20 16.30 7.66
N VAL A 281 8.53 17.10 6.84
CA VAL A 281 8.15 16.78 5.46
C VAL A 281 8.52 17.95 4.53
N PRO A 282 9.78 17.99 4.02
CA PRO A 282 10.23 19.05 3.12
C PRO A 282 9.45 19.12 1.80
N GLY A 283 8.85 18.00 1.36
CA GLY A 283 7.98 17.93 0.18
C GLY A 283 6.72 18.79 0.26
N MET A 284 6.41 19.40 1.41
CA MET A 284 5.36 20.41 1.53
C MET A 284 5.70 21.74 0.86
N VAL A 285 6.99 22.10 0.78
CA VAL A 285 7.45 23.44 0.35
C VAL A 285 6.93 23.86 -1.03
N PRO A 286 6.92 23.00 -2.06
CA PRO A 286 6.40 23.37 -3.39
C PRO A 286 4.92 23.80 -3.40
N PHE A 287 4.14 23.40 -2.38
CA PHE A 287 2.71 23.66 -2.28
C PHE A 287 2.34 24.82 -1.36
N LEU A 288 3.34 25.56 -0.87
CA LEU A 288 3.15 26.68 0.05
C LEU A 288 3.45 27.99 -0.68
N THR A 289 2.57 28.98 -0.55
CA THR A 289 2.83 30.32 -1.08
C THR A 289 3.94 30.99 -0.28
N SER A 290 4.86 31.66 -0.99
CA SER A 290 6.10 32.21 -0.43
C SER A 290 5.90 33.34 0.61
N GLY A 291 4.66 33.69 0.97
CA GLY A 291 4.32 34.72 1.95
C GLY A 291 4.05 34.20 3.37
N SER A 292 3.97 32.89 3.58
CA SER A 292 3.68 32.28 4.89
C SER A 292 4.92 31.98 5.74
N PHE A 293 6.11 32.35 5.26
CA PHE A 293 7.39 32.14 5.94
C PHE A 293 8.05 33.48 6.23
N ASP A 294 7.81 34.04 7.41
CA ASP A 294 8.73 35.03 7.96
C ASP A 294 9.97 34.25 8.45
N SER A 295 10.78 33.79 7.50
CA SER A 295 12.07 33.20 7.79
C SER A 295 13.04 34.34 8.03
N ASP A 296 13.29 34.65 9.29
CA ASP A 296 14.51 35.35 9.67
C ASP A 296 15.71 34.51 9.18
N ALA A 297 16.30 35.00 8.10
CA ALA A 297 17.65 34.77 7.59
C ALA A 297 18.18 33.31 7.52
N THR A 298 18.15 32.75 6.32
CA THR A 298 19.36 32.14 5.74
C THR A 298 19.42 32.48 4.26
N GLN A 299 19.96 33.66 3.94
CA GLN A 299 20.37 33.96 2.57
C GLN A 299 21.77 33.41 2.35
N VAL A 300 21.90 32.52 1.37
CA VAL A 300 23.18 32.11 0.82
C VAL A 300 23.74 33.30 0.03
N ILE A 301 24.78 33.95 0.55
CA ILE A 301 25.51 34.97 -0.19
C ILE A 301 26.29 34.27 -1.31
N ASN A 302 25.84 34.46 -2.54
CA ASN A 302 26.58 34.07 -3.73
C ASN A 302 27.70 35.09 -3.96
N THR A 303 28.95 34.74 -3.61
CA THR A 303 30.13 35.57 -3.90
C THR A 303 30.54 35.36 -5.36
N ALA A 304 29.87 36.07 -6.27
CA ALA A 304 30.33 36.24 -7.64
C ALA A 304 30.14 37.70 -8.05
N GLY A 305 31.25 38.44 -8.13
CA GLY A 305 31.28 39.78 -8.73
C GLY A 305 31.88 40.86 -7.83
N PHE A 306 33.16 40.74 -7.49
CA PHE A 306 33.99 41.91 -7.17
C PHE A 306 35.15 41.94 -8.17
N ASP A 307 34.92 42.66 -9.27
CA ASP A 307 35.95 43.10 -10.21
C ASP A 307 36.50 44.43 -9.69
N GLY A 308 37.79 44.51 -9.36
CA GLY A 308 38.38 45.74 -8.82
C GLY A 308 39.77 45.63 -8.18
N MET A 309 40.77 45.29 -8.99
CA MET A 309 42.10 45.93 -9.07
C MET A 309 42.85 46.32 -7.77
N ALA A 310 43.93 45.58 -7.45
CA ALA A 310 45.19 46.17 -6.94
C ALA A 310 46.36 45.18 -7.08
N ASP A 311 47.44 45.67 -7.70
CA ASP A 311 48.71 45.01 -7.96
C ASP A 311 49.43 44.51 -6.70
N THR A 312 50.11 43.35 -6.79
CA THR A 312 51.44 43.21 -6.18
C THR A 312 52.25 42.06 -6.79
N HIS A 313 53.50 42.38 -7.15
CA HIS A 313 54.51 41.52 -7.75
C HIS A 313 55.03 40.41 -6.81
N ALA A 314 55.28 39.21 -7.34
CA ALA A 314 56.31 38.30 -6.83
C ALA A 314 56.88 37.36 -7.92
N THR A 315 58.13 37.67 -8.28
CA THR A 315 59.28 36.91 -8.82
C THR A 315 59.13 35.45 -9.32
N GLN A 316 59.60 35.24 -10.55
CA GLN A 316 59.87 33.97 -11.25
C GLN A 316 61.02 33.14 -10.63
N VAL A 317 60.98 31.80 -10.75
CA VAL A 317 62.16 30.97 -11.11
C VAL A 317 61.74 29.71 -11.93
N ILE A 318 62.01 29.77 -13.23
CA ILE A 318 62.66 28.79 -14.14
C ILE A 318 62.21 27.29 -14.14
N GLN A 319 61.60 26.86 -15.26
CA GLN A 319 61.61 25.49 -15.81
C GLN A 319 62.86 25.27 -16.70
N PRO A 320 63.31 24.03 -16.96
CA PRO A 320 62.94 23.31 -18.20
C PRO A 320 62.87 21.77 -17.98
N SER A 321 62.38 20.87 -18.83
CA SER A 321 61.89 20.86 -20.22
C SER A 321 61.28 19.47 -20.47
N GLU A 322 60.16 19.44 -21.17
CA GLU A 322 59.58 18.30 -21.91
C GLU A 322 60.53 17.85 -23.07
N PRO A 323 60.37 16.68 -23.77
CA PRO A 323 59.07 16.34 -24.37
C PRO A 323 58.75 14.86 -24.72
N SER A 324 57.50 14.72 -25.20
CA SER A 324 57.07 13.91 -26.35
C SER A 324 56.30 12.62 -26.09
N SER A 325 54.98 12.77 -26.29
CA SER A 325 54.03 11.76 -26.75
C SER A 325 54.23 11.43 -28.23
N THR A 326 54.27 10.12 -28.54
CA THR A 326 54.13 9.46 -29.85
C THR A 326 53.72 8.02 -29.51
N THR A 327 52.77 7.28 -30.09
CA THR A 327 51.95 7.37 -31.30
C THR A 327 50.81 6.34 -31.15
N ALA A 328 49.80 6.50 -31.99
CA ALA A 328 48.63 5.67 -32.25
C ALA A 328 48.77 4.12 -32.26
N ALA A 329 47.58 3.51 -32.23
CA ALA A 329 47.14 2.30 -32.95
C ALA A 329 46.92 1.02 -32.13
N MET A 330 45.64 0.59 -32.05
CA MET A 330 45.24 -0.82 -32.12
C MET A 330 45.58 -1.35 -33.55
N PRO A 331 45.69 -2.67 -33.86
CA PRO A 331 45.00 -3.80 -33.22
C PRO A 331 45.76 -5.16 -33.18
N ALA A 332 45.03 -6.17 -32.67
CA ALA A 332 45.04 -7.59 -33.06
C ALA A 332 46.02 -8.61 -32.43
N ALA A 333 45.38 -9.62 -31.84
CA ALA A 333 45.59 -11.07 -32.04
C ALA A 333 46.40 -11.89 -31.02
N GLU A 334 45.65 -12.89 -30.50
CA GLU A 334 46.02 -14.28 -30.21
C GLU A 334 46.77 -14.66 -28.92
N GLY A 335 46.20 -15.66 -28.23
CA GLY A 335 47.01 -16.62 -27.49
C GLY A 335 46.33 -17.37 -26.35
N SER A 336 45.86 -18.59 -26.65
CA SER A 336 45.78 -19.78 -25.76
C SER A 336 44.72 -19.82 -24.66
N ALA A 337 43.65 -20.63 -24.76
CA ALA A 337 43.57 -22.10 -24.77
C ALA A 337 43.54 -22.74 -23.37
N LEU A 338 42.40 -23.37 -23.06
CA LEU A 338 42.17 -24.64 -22.32
C LEU A 338 40.64 -24.85 -22.36
N SER A 339 40.09 -25.71 -23.25
CA SER A 339 39.75 -27.14 -23.04
C SER A 339 38.99 -27.40 -21.73
N ALA A 340 37.92 -28.19 -21.65
CA ALA A 340 37.41 -29.34 -22.42
C ALA A 340 35.85 -29.36 -22.28
N GLN A 341 35.08 -29.59 -23.35
CA GLN A 341 34.62 -30.90 -23.85
C GLN A 341 33.73 -31.69 -22.88
N SER A 342 32.44 -31.78 -23.21
CA SER A 342 31.69 -33.05 -23.13
C SER A 342 30.49 -33.01 -24.08
N ASP A 343 30.49 -33.99 -24.97
CA ASP A 343 29.64 -34.19 -26.13
C ASP A 343 28.16 -34.38 -25.83
N GLY A 344 27.36 -34.06 -26.84
CA GLY A 344 25.95 -34.39 -26.92
C GLY A 344 25.69 -35.84 -27.33
N TYR A 345 24.43 -36.24 -27.18
CA TYR A 345 23.86 -37.38 -27.89
C TYR A 345 22.43 -37.06 -28.32
N ASN A 346 22.18 -37.32 -29.60
CA ASN A 346 20.88 -37.46 -30.24
C ASN A 346 20.00 -38.51 -29.55
N ALA A 347 18.68 -38.34 -29.63
CA ALA A 347 17.75 -39.46 -29.54
C ALA A 347 16.65 -39.32 -30.61
N GLU A 348 16.64 -40.28 -31.52
CA GLU A 348 15.57 -40.61 -32.45
C GLU A 348 14.42 -41.37 -31.75
N SER A 349 13.20 -41.10 -32.22
CA SER A 349 12.08 -42.00 -32.57
C SER A 349 11.53 -43.14 -31.66
N LEU A 350 10.19 -43.29 -31.78
CA LEU A 350 9.28 -44.46 -31.57
C LEU A 350 8.44 -44.49 -30.27
N PRO A 351 7.26 -45.15 -30.24
CA PRO A 351 6.23 -45.39 -31.29
C PRO A 351 4.76 -45.19 -30.83
N GLU A 352 3.83 -45.27 -31.79
CA GLU A 352 2.38 -45.53 -31.59
C GLU A 352 2.11 -47.00 -31.20
N ASP A 353 1.14 -47.26 -30.32
CA ASP A 353 -0.04 -48.11 -30.58
C ASP A 353 -0.90 -48.33 -29.31
N GLY A 354 -2.23 -48.37 -29.49
CA GLY A 354 -3.16 -48.83 -28.44
C GLY A 354 -4.60 -48.33 -28.58
N ALA A 355 -5.30 -48.75 -29.63
CA ALA A 355 -6.76 -48.60 -29.76
C ALA A 355 -7.51 -49.68 -28.97
N ALA A 356 -8.65 -49.31 -28.37
CA ALA A 356 -9.78 -50.20 -28.08
C ALA A 356 -11.09 -49.41 -28.04
N ASP A 357 -12.05 -49.90 -28.83
CA ASP A 357 -13.37 -49.36 -29.21
C ASP A 357 -14.49 -49.46 -28.14
N PHE A 358 -15.63 -48.82 -28.49
CA PHE A 358 -17.02 -48.92 -28.00
C PHE A 358 -17.35 -48.11 -26.73
N ASP A 359 -18.42 -47.30 -26.66
CA ASP A 359 -19.75 -47.43 -27.23
C ASP A 359 -20.45 -46.05 -27.33
N THR A 360 -21.22 -45.84 -28.40
CA THR A 360 -22.12 -44.71 -28.61
C THR A 360 -23.52 -45.06 -28.11
N SER A 361 -24.09 -44.27 -27.20
CA SER A 361 -25.55 -44.12 -27.17
C SER A 361 -25.98 -42.72 -26.79
N ASP A 362 -26.73 -42.13 -27.71
CA ASP A 362 -27.66 -41.02 -27.52
C ASP A 362 -28.51 -41.21 -26.26
N GLN A 363 -28.69 -40.15 -25.46
CA GLN A 363 -30.03 -39.79 -25.00
C GLN A 363 -30.23 -38.28 -24.89
N GLU A 364 -31.38 -37.91 -25.46
CA GLU A 364 -31.90 -36.57 -25.64
C GLU A 364 -32.27 -35.82 -24.35
N LYS A 365 -32.23 -34.49 -24.47
CA LYS A 365 -33.22 -33.50 -24.01
C LYS A 365 -34.03 -33.85 -22.75
N LYS A 366 -33.90 -33.00 -21.73
CA LYS A 366 -35.06 -32.41 -21.05
C LYS A 366 -34.75 -30.98 -20.60
N ARG A 367 -35.33 -30.03 -21.33
CA ARG A 367 -35.63 -28.68 -20.85
C ARG A 367 -36.60 -28.78 -19.67
N SER A 368 -36.43 -27.95 -18.64
CA SER A 368 -37.55 -27.47 -17.84
C SER A 368 -37.16 -26.24 -17.00
N PRO A 369 -38.05 -25.26 -16.80
CA PRO A 369 -37.73 -23.87 -16.50
C PRO A 369 -38.16 -23.45 -15.09
N TRP A 370 -37.38 -22.63 -14.38
CA TRP A 370 -37.90 -21.93 -13.21
C TRP A 370 -37.47 -20.46 -13.20
N PHE A 371 -38.42 -19.66 -13.67
CA PHE A 371 -38.63 -18.24 -13.40
C PHE A 371 -38.89 -18.02 -11.89
N TRP A 372 -38.40 -16.90 -11.34
CA TRP A 372 -39.16 -16.14 -10.32
C TRP A 372 -38.81 -14.64 -10.42
N PRO A 373 -39.80 -13.72 -10.32
CA PRO A 373 -39.63 -12.30 -10.58
C PRO A 373 -39.33 -11.50 -9.30
N LEU A 374 -38.90 -10.25 -9.55
CA LEU A 374 -38.84 -9.14 -8.61
C LEU A 374 -40.20 -8.83 -7.96
N ILE A 375 -40.16 -8.50 -6.67
CA ILE A 375 -40.86 -7.35 -6.08
C ILE A 375 -39.84 -6.57 -5.26
#